data_AF-A0A661PYV4-F1
#
_entry.id   AF-A0A661PYV4-F1
#
_cell.length_a   1.000
_cell.length_b   1.000
_cell.length_c   1.000
_cell.angle_alpha   90.00
_cell.angle_beta   90.00
_cell.angle_gamma   90.00
#
_symmetry.space_group_name_H-M   'P 1'
#
loop_
_entity.id
_entity.type
_entity.pdbx_description
1 polymer ?
#
loop_
_entity_poly.entity_id
_entity_poly.type
_entity_poly.pdbx_seq_one_letter_code
_entity_poly.pdbx_strand_id
1 'polypeptide(L)' 'MENVLPKLQELITVYGLKLIAALAIFIIGRWLAKVVKNLVEKIMTKKSVEPTIVSFTCN' A
#
# COMPACT_ATOMS: atom_id res chain seq x y z
N MET A 1 -42.31 -1.88 -5.11
CA MET A 1 -40.89 -1.55 -5.40
C MET A 1 -40.46 -0.38 -4.51
N GLU A 2 -40.34 -0.57 -3.19
CA GLU A 2 -40.26 0.58 -2.25
C GLU A 2 -39.13 0.52 -1.20
N ASN A 3 -38.20 -0.43 -1.26
CA ASN A 3 -37.15 -0.56 -0.22
C ASN A 3 -35.71 -0.60 -0.73
N VAL A 4 -35.45 -0.24 -1.99
CA VAL A 4 -34.10 -0.30 -2.57
C VAL A 4 -33.21 0.87 -2.13
N LEU A 5 -33.78 2.08 -1.99
CA LEU A 5 -33.05 3.28 -1.56
C LEU A 5 -32.46 3.16 -0.14
N PRO A 6 -33.23 2.81 0.91
CA PRO A 6 -32.70 2.73 2.28
C PRO A 6 -31.68 1.60 2.43
N LYS A 7 -31.87 0.47 1.72
CA LYS A 7 -30.94 -0.66 1.72
C LYS A 7 -29.59 -0.28 1.11
N LEU A 8 -29.61 0.51 0.03
CA LEU A 8 -28.38 0.99 -0.62
C LEU A 8 -27.59 1.93 0.29
N GLN A 9 -28.27 2.81 1.01
CA GLN A 9 -27.65 3.74 1.96
C GLN A 9 -27.00 3.00 3.13
N GLU A 10 -27.67 1.97 3.67
CA GLU A 10 -27.13 1.09 4.72
C GLU A 10 -25.89 0.34 4.24
N LEU A 11 -25.90 -0.18 3.00
CA LEU A 11 -24.72 -0.83 2.41
C LEU A 11 -23.55 0.15 2.24
N ILE A 12 -23.80 1.34 1.72
CA ILE A 12 -22.74 2.32 1.48
C ILE A 12 -22.13 2.84 2.79
N THR A 13 -22.92 3.02 3.85
CA THR A 13 -22.36 3.46 5.15
C THR A 13 -21.53 2.35 5.81
N VAL A 14 -21.99 1.10 5.73
CA VAL A 14 -21.27 -0.05 6.32
C VAL A 14 -19.98 -0.39 5.57
N TYR A 15 -19.98 -0.30 4.23
CA TYR A 15 -18.83 -0.70 3.40
C TYR A 15 -17.98 0.48 2.91
N GLY A 16 -18.52 1.69 2.86
CA GLY A 16 -17.80 2.88 2.38
C GLY A 16 -16.61 3.23 3.25
N LEU A 17 -16.73 3.09 4.57
CA LEU A 17 -15.60 3.30 5.48
C LEU A 17 -14.48 2.28 5.26
N LYS A 18 -14.81 1.02 4.96
CA LYS A 18 -13.83 -0.03 4.65
C LYS A 18 -13.07 0.29 3.36
N LEU A 19 -13.76 0.83 2.35
CA LEU A 19 -13.13 1.25 1.10
C LEU A 19 -12.16 2.41 1.31
N ILE A 20 -12.56 3.43 2.08
CA ILE A 20 -11.68 4.56 2.42
C ILE A 20 -10.45 4.08 3.21
N ALA A 21 -10.65 3.20 4.18
CA ALA A 21 -9.55 2.60 4.94
C ALA A 21 -8.59 1.81 4.03
N ALA A 22 -9.12 1.01 3.11
CA ALA A 22 -8.30 0.25 2.15
C ALA A 22 -7.47 1.18 1.25
N LEU A 23 -8.06 2.28 0.77
CA LEU A 23 -7.34 3.29 -0.01
C LEU A 23 -6.24 3.97 0.82
N ALA A 24 -6.55 4.33 2.07
CA ALA A 24 -5.56 4.91 2.97
C ALA A 24 -4.39 3.95 3.23
N ILE A 25 -4.68 2.68 3.55
CA ILE A 25 -3.66 1.64 3.75
C ILE A 25 -2.81 1.45 2.49
N PHE A 26 -3.43 1.44 1.31
CA PHE A 26 -2.72 1.29 0.04
C PHE A 26 -1.73 2.43 -0.20
N ILE A 27 -2.16 3.68 0.01
CA ILE A 27 -1.32 4.87 -0.18
C ILE A 27 -0.15 4.86 0.83
N ILE A 28 -0.46 4.62 2.11
CA ILE A 28 0.55 4.57 3.18
C ILE A 28 1.52 3.41 2.95
N GLY A 29 1.02 2.23 2.59
CA GLY A 29 1.81 1.05 2.31
C GLY A 29 2.77 1.26 1.15
N ARG A 30 2.33 1.93 0.07
CA ARG A 30 3.21 2.28 -1.06
C ARG A 30 4.32 3.24 -0.66
N TRP A 31 4.01 4.22 0.17
CA TRP A 31 5.03 5.15 0.68
C TRP A 31 6.04 4.41 1.58
N LEU A 32 5.55 3.57 2.49
CA LEU A 32 6.40 2.79 3.39
C LEU A 32 7.29 1.79 2.62
N ALA A 33 6.76 1.10 1.60
CA ALA A 33 7.52 0.20 0.75
C ALA A 33 8.69 0.91 0.06
N LYS A 34 8.49 2.15 -0.39
CA LYS A 34 9.57 2.97 -0.98
C LYS A 34 10.65 3.30 0.05
N VAL A 35 10.28 3.62 1.28
CA VAL A 35 11.23 3.86 2.38
C VAL A 35 12.04 2.61 2.68
N VAL A 36 11.37 1.45 2.77
CA VAL A 36 12.03 0.16 3.03
C VAL A 36 13.00 -0.20 1.90
N LYS A 37 12.58 -0.07 0.63
CA LYS A 37 13.45 -0.27 -0.54
C LYS A 37 14.74 0.55 -0.44
N ASN A 38 14.62 1.85 -0.20
CA ASN A 38 15.77 2.74 -0.10
C ASN A 38 16.70 2.39 1.09
N LEU A 39 16.12 1.94 2.20
CA LEU A 39 16.88 1.49 3.36
C LEU A 39 17.69 0.23 3.05
N VAL A 40 17.06 -0.76 2.40
CA VAL A 40 17.72 -2.01 1.99
C VAL A 40 18.86 -1.72 1.01
N GLU A 41 18.62 -0.88 0.00
CA GLU A 41 19.64 -0.44 -0.96
C GLU A 41 20.83 0.22 -0.26
N LYS A 42 20.57 1.12 0.70
CA LYS A 42 21.62 1.79 1.48
C LYS A 42 22.43 0.82 2.35
N ILE A 43 21.80 -0.21 2.90
CA ILE A 43 22.49 -1.23 3.69
C ILE A 43 23.38 -2.09 2.80
N MET A 44 22.86 -2.56 1.66
CA MET A 44 23.62 -3.41 0.74
C MET A 44 24.82 -2.69 0.13
N THR A 45 24.65 -1.43 -0.28
CA THR A 45 25.74 -0.59 -0.80
C THR A 45 26.80 -0.30 0.27
N LYS A 46 26.39 -0.03 1.52
CA LYS A 46 27.32 0.12 2.66
C LYS A 46 28.12 -1.15 2.96
N LYS A 47 27.56 -2.31 2.64
CA LYS A 47 28.23 -3.62 2.78
C LYS A 47 29.03 -4.03 1.53
N SER A 48 29.15 -3.12 0.55
CA SER A 48 29.88 -3.37 -0.71
C SER A 48 29.35 -4.60 -1.47
N VAL A 49 28.04 -4.87 -1.37
CA VAL A 49 27.39 -5.88 -2.20
C VAL A 49 27.48 -5.44 -3.66
N GLU A 50 27.69 -6.39 -4.55
CA GLU A 50 27.86 -6.13 -5.98
C GLU A 50 26.61 -5.42 -6.57
N PRO A 51 26.78 -4.37 -7.40
CA PRO A 51 25.69 -3.51 -7.84
C PRO A 51 24.54 -4.23 -8.57
N THR A 52 24.84 -5.27 -9.33
CA THR A 52 23.86 -6.07 -10.06
C THR A 52 22.93 -6.77 -9.07
N ILE A 53 23.47 -7.37 -8.00
CA ILE A 53 22.66 -7.98 -6.93
C ILE A 53 21.79 -6.95 -6.20
N VAL A 54 22.31 -5.73 -5.96
CA VAL A 54 21.54 -4.65 -5.33
C VAL A 54 20.37 -4.24 -6.20
N SER A 55 20.58 -4.01 -7.50
CA SER A 55 19.52 -3.58 -8.42
C SER A 55 18.47 -4.66 -8.61
N PHE A 56 18.85 -5.94 -8.71
CA PHE A 56 17.89 -7.05 -8.78
C PHE A 56 17.03 -7.18 -7.53
N THR A 57 17.60 -6.97 -6.34
CA THR A 57 16.89 -7.13 -5.07
C THR A 57 15.99 -5.93 -4.75
N CYS A 58 16.41 -4.73 -5.16
CA CYS A 58 15.72 -3.48 -4.84
C CYS A 58 14.89 -2.92 -6.01
N ASN A 59 14.70 -3.62 -7.14
CA ASN A 59 13.96 -3.11 -8.31
C ASN A 59 12.48 -2.83 -7.99
#